data_AF-A0A9P6DCI9-F1
#
_entry.id   AF-A0A9P6DCI9-F1
#
_cell.length_a   1.000
_cell.length_b   1.000
_cell.length_c   1.000
_cell.angle_alpha   90.00
_cell.angle_beta   90.00
_cell.angle_gamma   90.00
#
_symmetry.space_group_name_H-M   'P 1'
#
loop_
_entity.id
_entity.type
_entity.pdbx_description
1 polymer ?
#
loop_
_entity_poly.entity_id
_entity_poly.type
_entity_poly.pdbx_seq_one_letter_code
_entity_poly.pdbx_strand_id
1 'polypeptide(L)'
;MLTFAFTVFLLLVSAFAQSPRILIYSATRGFRHDSIPTAIEALQIASNTINVRFDNTEDQTLFNDQNLARYDAILFLSTTGEVLDDAGKTSFQKYLNSGGNFIGVHSASDTLVNTTFYERELGAHFDYHADLQEATIDVVGPSHPSTNKLPRRWQTRDEWYNFKSNPRDLGAVVILSVDESTYSGRSLFGLCVIIWTLEIFRIQTLGLAGSIKATHTQRVNKYRMYLTRCHVLYFVAWYQDRGAGTSSGGVSGRSFYTSLGHLNETWRDETFMGHVLGGIGWALQANTTKAFNSSALVGSDESSLTPTESQSGISGTSDTTGTHTPSPTSNNATVPIVYSALLTVILSTLAVALHLL
;
A
#
# COMPACT_ATOMS: atom_id res chain seq x y z
N MET A 1 -24.09 22.58 -66.21
CA MET A 1 -24.30 22.44 -64.76
C MET A 1 -23.39 21.31 -64.29
N LEU A 2 -22.44 21.60 -63.40
CA LEU A 2 -21.48 20.61 -62.89
C LEU A 2 -21.98 20.11 -61.52
N THR A 3 -22.23 18.81 -61.39
CA THR A 3 -22.54 18.18 -60.10
C THR A 3 -21.36 17.29 -59.70
N PHE A 4 -20.43 17.88 -58.93
CA PHE A 4 -19.34 17.13 -58.30
C PHE A 4 -19.91 16.37 -57.08
N ALA A 5 -20.10 15.06 -57.22
CA ALA A 5 -20.46 14.19 -56.10
C ALA A 5 -19.20 13.82 -55.31
N PHE A 6 -18.85 14.63 -54.29
CA PHE A 6 -17.77 14.32 -53.36
C PHE A 6 -18.27 13.34 -52.30
N THR A 7 -18.20 12.04 -52.58
CA THR A 7 -18.47 10.99 -51.58
C THR A 7 -17.30 10.90 -50.61
N VAL A 8 -17.35 11.67 -49.52
CA VAL A 8 -16.39 11.55 -48.41
C VAL A 8 -16.62 10.22 -47.71
N PHE A 9 -15.81 9.21 -48.05
CA PHE A 9 -15.78 7.94 -47.36
C PHE A 9 -15.09 8.12 -46.00
N LEU A 10 -15.89 8.37 -44.97
CA LEU A 10 -15.40 8.54 -43.61
C LEU A 10 -14.93 7.17 -43.08
N LEU A 11 -13.63 6.87 -43.27
CA LEU A 11 -12.96 5.75 -42.61
C LEU A 11 -12.97 5.99 -41.10
N LEU A 12 -14.00 5.48 -40.43
CA LEU A 12 -13.97 5.19 -39.00
C LEU A 12 -12.93 4.10 -38.76
N VAL A 13 -11.66 4.51 -38.69
CA VAL A 13 -10.62 3.71 -38.04
C VAL A 13 -11.05 3.62 -36.58
N SER A 14 -11.74 2.53 -36.25
CA SER A 14 -11.90 2.12 -34.86
C SER A 14 -10.50 1.79 -34.36
N ALA A 15 -9.88 2.75 -33.68
CA ALA A 15 -8.69 2.49 -32.90
C ALA A 15 -9.10 1.46 -31.85
N PHE A 16 -8.71 0.21 -32.07
CA PHE A 16 -8.84 -0.83 -31.06
C PHE A 16 -8.02 -0.36 -29.86
N ALA A 17 -8.70 0.02 -28.77
CA ALA A 17 -8.04 0.36 -27.53
C ALA A 17 -7.22 -0.86 -27.10
N GLN A 18 -5.90 -0.68 -27.02
CA GLN A 18 -4.98 -1.76 -26.73
C GLN A 18 -5.30 -2.32 -25.33
N SER A 19 -5.40 -3.64 -25.19
CA SER A 19 -5.62 -4.26 -23.88
C SER A 19 -4.43 -3.93 -22.95
N PRO A 20 -4.65 -3.27 -21.79
CA PRO A 20 -3.56 -2.98 -20.87
C PRO A 20 -2.82 -4.25 -20.44
N ARG A 21 -1.51 -4.12 -20.21
CA ARG A 21 -0.67 -5.24 -19.75
C ARG A 21 -0.32 -5.10 -18.28
N ILE A 22 -0.45 -6.18 -17.52
CA ILE A 22 -0.02 -6.24 -16.13
C ILE A 22 1.01 -7.35 -15.95
N LEU A 23 2.14 -7.02 -15.31
CA LEU A 23 3.10 -8.02 -14.83
C LEU A 23 2.71 -8.46 -13.43
N ILE A 24 2.28 -9.70 -13.27
CA ILE A 24 2.13 -10.35 -11.97
C ILE A 24 3.53 -10.80 -11.52
N TYR A 25 4.00 -10.26 -10.41
CA TYR A 25 5.23 -10.69 -9.74
C TYR A 25 4.89 -11.40 -8.44
N SER A 26 5.39 -12.63 -8.26
CA SER A 26 5.02 -13.50 -7.13
C SER A 26 6.22 -14.16 -6.44
N ALA A 27 7.43 -13.64 -6.67
CA ALA A 27 8.63 -14.14 -6.03
C ALA A 27 8.58 -13.99 -4.50
N THR A 28 9.19 -14.93 -3.78
CA THR A 28 9.35 -14.87 -2.32
C THR A 28 10.79 -15.13 -1.89
N ARG A 29 11.16 -14.52 -0.77
CA ARG A 29 12.36 -14.80 0.03
C ARG A 29 12.03 -14.98 1.51
N GLY A 30 10.76 -14.83 1.90
CA GLY A 30 10.19 -15.22 3.19
C GLY A 30 9.17 -16.36 3.01
N PHE A 31 8.05 -16.28 3.74
CA PHE A 31 6.97 -17.25 3.64
C PHE A 31 6.38 -17.32 2.22
N ARG A 32 5.99 -18.52 1.77
CA ARG A 32 5.40 -18.76 0.45
C ARG A 32 3.96 -19.20 0.62
N HIS A 33 3.03 -18.36 0.15
CA HIS A 33 1.61 -18.65 0.21
C HIS A 33 1.21 -19.71 -0.83
N ASP A 34 0.48 -20.74 -0.40
CA ASP A 34 -0.05 -21.80 -1.27
C ASP A 34 -1.11 -21.27 -2.26
N SER A 35 -1.70 -20.09 -2.00
CA SER A 35 -2.71 -19.47 -2.85
C SER A 35 -2.18 -18.89 -4.17
N ILE A 36 -0.89 -18.59 -4.29
CA ILE A 36 -0.33 -17.89 -5.45
C ILE A 36 -0.66 -18.56 -6.80
N PRO A 37 -0.53 -19.89 -6.99
CA PRO A 37 -0.90 -20.52 -8.26
C PRO A 37 -2.38 -20.35 -8.60
N THR A 38 -3.27 -20.57 -7.62
CA THR A 38 -4.72 -20.37 -7.76
C THR A 38 -5.08 -18.91 -8.05
N ALA A 39 -4.35 -17.96 -7.45
CA ALA A 39 -4.51 -16.54 -7.67
C ALA A 39 -4.10 -16.11 -9.09
N ILE A 40 -2.97 -16.63 -9.60
CA ILE A 40 -2.54 -16.42 -10.98
C ILE A 40 -3.57 -17.00 -11.95
N GLU A 41 -4.04 -18.22 -11.71
CA GLU A 41 -5.09 -18.87 -12.52
C GLU A 41 -6.38 -18.05 -12.54
N ALA A 42 -6.87 -17.59 -11.38
CA ALA A 42 -8.08 -16.77 -11.26
C ALA A 42 -7.95 -15.42 -12.00
N LEU A 43 -6.80 -14.76 -11.93
CA LEU A 43 -6.52 -13.52 -12.68
C LEU A 43 -6.42 -13.79 -14.20
N GLN A 44 -5.79 -14.89 -14.61
CA GLN A 44 -5.71 -15.29 -16.02
C GLN A 44 -7.10 -15.62 -16.60
N ILE A 45 -7.97 -16.31 -15.85
CA ILE A 45 -9.37 -16.57 -16.23
C ILE A 45 -10.14 -15.24 -16.37
N ALA A 46 -9.92 -14.29 -15.46
CA ALA A 46 -10.58 -12.99 -15.48
C ALA A 46 -10.10 -12.03 -16.59
N SER A 47 -8.95 -12.30 -17.23
CA SER A 47 -8.33 -11.53 -18.33
C SER A 47 -9.34 -10.98 -19.34
N ASN A 48 -10.16 -11.87 -19.93
CA ASN A 48 -11.14 -11.52 -20.95
C ASN A 48 -12.30 -10.66 -20.40
N THR A 49 -12.69 -10.87 -19.15
CA THR A 49 -13.80 -10.15 -18.48
C THR A 49 -13.47 -8.68 -18.25
N ILE A 50 -12.19 -8.35 -18.06
CA ILE A 50 -11.72 -6.97 -17.82
C ILE A 50 -10.88 -6.38 -18.97
N ASN A 51 -10.69 -7.13 -20.07
CA ASN A 51 -9.83 -6.75 -21.21
C ASN A 51 -8.38 -6.39 -20.80
N VAL A 52 -7.77 -7.19 -19.91
CA VAL A 52 -6.39 -6.98 -19.42
C VAL A 52 -5.55 -8.22 -19.69
N ARG A 53 -4.38 -8.03 -20.31
CA ARG A 53 -3.40 -9.11 -20.50
C ARG A 53 -2.50 -9.22 -19.27
N PHE A 54 -2.51 -10.38 -18.64
CA PHE A 54 -1.56 -10.72 -17.58
C PHE A 54 -0.39 -11.53 -18.14
N ASP A 55 0.83 -11.07 -17.90
CA ASP A 55 2.03 -11.91 -17.96
C ASP A 55 2.49 -12.13 -16.49
N ASN A 56 3.08 -13.29 -16.14
CA ASN A 56 3.50 -13.57 -14.74
C ASN A 56 4.95 -14.05 -14.64
N THR A 57 5.63 -13.72 -13.54
CA THR A 57 7.02 -14.15 -13.28
C THR A 57 7.38 -14.20 -11.78
N GLU A 58 8.44 -14.94 -11.47
CA GLU A 58 9.19 -14.89 -10.20
C GLU A 58 10.67 -14.53 -10.43
N ASP A 59 11.06 -14.23 -11.69
CA ASP A 59 12.43 -13.86 -12.08
C ASP A 59 12.69 -12.37 -11.88
N GLN A 60 13.57 -12.05 -10.91
CA GLN A 60 13.97 -10.68 -10.61
C GLN A 60 14.71 -9.98 -11.78
N THR A 61 15.34 -10.71 -12.70
CA THR A 61 16.10 -10.10 -13.81
C THR A 61 15.19 -9.36 -14.81
N LEU A 62 13.88 -9.65 -14.77
CA LEU A 62 12.86 -8.95 -15.54
C LEU A 62 12.48 -7.58 -14.95
N PHE A 63 12.98 -7.20 -13.77
CA PHE A 63 12.89 -5.84 -13.23
C PHE A 63 14.01 -4.97 -13.81
N ASN A 64 13.88 -4.66 -15.10
CA ASN A 64 14.74 -3.73 -15.81
C ASN A 64 13.90 -2.75 -16.62
N ASP A 65 14.44 -1.56 -16.90
CA ASP A 65 13.76 -0.48 -17.63
C ASP A 65 13.04 -0.95 -18.91
N GLN A 66 13.71 -1.76 -19.73
CA GLN A 66 13.18 -2.20 -21.03
C GLN A 66 11.96 -3.10 -20.86
N ASN A 67 11.98 -4.02 -19.88
CA ASN A 67 10.86 -4.92 -19.66
C ASN A 67 9.72 -4.22 -18.90
N LEU A 68 10.02 -3.45 -17.84
CA LEU A 68 8.99 -2.75 -17.05
C LEU A 68 8.23 -1.71 -17.88
N ALA A 69 8.88 -1.05 -18.84
CA ALA A 69 8.21 -0.11 -19.74
C ALA A 69 7.09 -0.72 -20.59
N ARG A 70 6.99 -2.06 -20.71
CA ARG A 70 5.95 -2.77 -21.48
C ARG A 70 4.61 -2.88 -20.74
N TYR A 71 4.57 -2.62 -19.44
CA TYR A 71 3.42 -2.87 -18.58
C TYR A 71 2.75 -1.59 -18.12
N ASP A 72 1.43 -1.58 -18.14
CA ASP A 72 0.57 -0.50 -17.69
C ASP A 72 0.35 -0.57 -16.16
N ALA A 73 0.53 -1.74 -15.54
CA ALA A 73 0.66 -1.89 -14.09
C ALA A 73 1.63 -3.02 -13.70
N ILE A 74 2.23 -2.94 -12.52
CA ILE A 74 2.94 -4.06 -11.86
C ILE A 74 2.11 -4.51 -10.65
N LEU A 75 1.86 -5.81 -10.54
CA LEU A 75 1.06 -6.42 -9.48
C LEU A 75 1.94 -7.36 -8.64
N PHE A 76 2.24 -6.98 -7.40
CA PHE A 76 2.92 -7.85 -6.44
C PHE A 76 1.89 -8.74 -5.75
N LEU A 77 1.95 -10.03 -6.03
CA LEU A 77 0.98 -11.04 -5.61
C LEU A 77 1.58 -11.93 -4.53
N SER A 78 1.28 -11.64 -3.27
CA SER A 78 1.75 -12.40 -2.09
C SER A 78 3.26 -12.66 -2.08
N THR A 79 4.03 -11.70 -2.60
CA THR A 79 5.50 -11.65 -2.50
C THR A 79 5.92 -11.56 -1.03
N THR A 80 7.15 -11.92 -0.67
CA THR A 80 7.69 -11.74 0.70
C THR A 80 9.19 -11.54 0.69
N GLY A 81 9.72 -10.73 1.61
CA GLY A 81 11.15 -10.49 1.80
C GLY A 81 11.82 -9.65 0.69
N GLU A 82 13.14 -9.80 0.56
CA GLU A 82 13.98 -8.99 -0.33
C GLU A 82 14.03 -9.58 -1.75
N VAL A 83 12.95 -9.38 -2.50
CA VAL A 83 12.70 -10.04 -3.81
C VAL A 83 13.34 -9.37 -5.02
N LEU A 84 13.93 -8.18 -4.86
CA LEU A 84 14.67 -7.44 -5.89
C LEU A 84 16.05 -7.05 -5.38
N ASP A 85 17.05 -7.10 -6.26
CA ASP A 85 18.33 -6.43 -6.03
C ASP A 85 18.23 -4.91 -6.25
N ASP A 86 19.33 -4.19 -6.02
CA ASP A 86 19.36 -2.72 -6.09
C ASP A 86 19.17 -2.18 -7.51
N ALA A 87 19.50 -2.96 -8.56
CA ALA A 87 19.22 -2.60 -9.95
C ALA A 87 17.73 -2.75 -10.27
N GLY A 88 17.11 -3.83 -9.77
CA GLY A 88 15.67 -4.07 -9.83
C GLY A 88 14.86 -2.99 -9.12
N LYS A 89 15.27 -2.62 -7.90
CA LYS A 89 14.68 -1.49 -7.14
C LYS A 89 14.81 -0.17 -7.89
N THR A 90 15.99 0.11 -8.47
CA THR A 90 16.24 1.34 -9.25
C THR A 90 15.33 1.42 -10.47
N SER A 91 15.22 0.31 -11.22
CA SER A 91 14.32 0.22 -12.39
C SER A 91 12.85 0.36 -11.99
N PHE A 92 12.45 -0.22 -10.86
CA PHE A 92 11.08 -0.12 -10.36
C PHE A 92 10.73 1.30 -9.88
N GLN A 93 11.62 1.95 -9.12
CA GLN A 93 11.48 3.36 -8.74
C GLN A 93 11.34 4.26 -9.98
N LYS A 94 12.11 4.00 -11.05
CA LYS A 94 12.04 4.75 -12.30
C LYS A 94 10.73 4.51 -13.05
N TYR A 95 10.22 3.28 -13.07
CA TYR A 95 8.90 2.95 -13.60
C TYR A 95 7.78 3.71 -12.87
N LEU A 96 7.78 3.72 -11.53
CA LEU A 96 6.82 4.48 -10.72
C LEU A 96 6.92 5.99 -10.99
N ASN A 97 8.15 6.53 -11.06
CA ASN A 97 8.42 7.94 -11.40
C ASN A 97 7.95 8.36 -12.81
N SER A 98 7.62 7.40 -13.67
CA SER A 98 7.24 7.60 -15.07
C SER A 98 5.73 7.44 -15.31
N GLY A 99 4.94 7.30 -14.24
CA GLY A 99 3.48 7.13 -14.29
C GLY A 99 3.00 5.68 -14.14
N GLY A 100 3.90 4.75 -13.87
CA GLY A 100 3.57 3.34 -13.73
C GLY A 100 2.62 3.07 -12.57
N ASN A 101 1.56 2.30 -12.81
CA ASN A 101 0.60 1.90 -11.77
C ASN A 101 1.12 0.71 -10.95
N PHE A 102 0.69 0.62 -9.69
CA PHE A 102 1.07 -0.45 -8.76
C PHE A 102 -0.15 -1.11 -8.11
N ILE A 103 -0.10 -2.43 -7.97
CA ILE A 103 -1.06 -3.19 -7.17
C ILE A 103 -0.28 -4.09 -6.20
N GLY A 104 -0.60 -4.05 -4.91
CA GLY A 104 -0.11 -5.00 -3.91
C GLY A 104 -1.25 -5.87 -3.39
N VAL A 105 -1.02 -7.18 -3.25
CA VAL A 105 -2.00 -8.12 -2.68
C VAL A 105 -1.36 -8.93 -1.56
N HIS A 106 -2.10 -9.05 -0.45
CA HIS A 106 -1.76 -9.85 0.72
C HIS A 106 -0.35 -9.52 1.25
N SER A 107 0.55 -10.51 1.34
CA SER A 107 1.90 -10.32 1.87
C SER A 107 2.84 -9.45 1.03
N ALA A 108 2.38 -8.84 -0.08
CA ALA A 108 3.10 -7.73 -0.72
C ALA A 108 3.50 -6.62 0.29
N SER A 109 2.84 -6.52 1.45
CA SER A 109 3.23 -5.65 2.55
C SER A 109 4.38 -6.15 3.44
N ASP A 110 4.78 -7.41 3.34
CA ASP A 110 5.98 -8.03 3.94
C ASP A 110 7.15 -8.13 2.92
N THR A 111 7.14 -7.29 1.88
CA THR A 111 8.12 -7.28 0.79
C THR A 111 9.00 -6.03 0.85
N LEU A 112 10.30 -6.14 0.55
CA LEU A 112 11.23 -4.99 0.43
C LEU A 112 11.20 -4.01 1.64
N VAL A 113 11.05 -4.53 2.86
CA VAL A 113 10.77 -3.76 4.10
C VAL A 113 11.81 -2.68 4.49
N ASN A 114 12.97 -2.65 3.84
CA ASN A 114 14.01 -1.63 4.02
C ASN A 114 14.04 -0.59 2.87
N THR A 115 13.10 -0.65 1.92
CA THR A 115 13.07 0.17 0.70
C THR A 115 12.02 1.26 0.82
N THR A 116 12.44 2.47 1.20
CA THR A 116 11.53 3.60 1.54
C THR A 116 10.53 3.96 0.45
N PHE A 117 10.89 3.91 -0.84
CA PHE A 117 9.92 4.21 -1.90
C PHE A 117 8.83 3.15 -2.01
N TYR A 118 9.17 1.89 -1.73
CA TYR A 118 8.23 0.78 -1.79
C TYR A 118 7.22 0.84 -0.63
N GLU A 119 7.67 1.11 0.61
CA GLU A 119 6.77 1.41 1.73
C GLU A 119 5.77 2.50 1.35
N ARG A 120 6.26 3.58 0.74
CA ARG A 120 5.44 4.73 0.39
C ARG A 120 4.46 4.46 -0.74
N GLU A 121 4.86 3.71 -1.76
CA GLU A 121 3.99 3.32 -2.88
C GLU A 121 2.90 2.34 -2.43
N LEU A 122 3.28 1.39 -1.57
CA LEU A 122 2.39 0.42 -0.95
C LEU A 122 1.40 1.11 -0.01
N GLY A 123 1.88 1.97 0.89
CA GLY A 123 1.11 2.72 1.88
C GLY A 123 1.44 2.35 3.34
N ALA A 124 1.65 1.07 3.65
CA ALA A 124 2.09 0.64 4.98
C ALA A 124 2.66 -0.79 4.96
N HIS A 125 3.75 -1.03 5.69
CA HIS A 125 4.33 -2.37 5.84
C HIS A 125 3.59 -3.22 6.87
N PHE A 126 3.56 -4.54 6.61
CA PHE A 126 3.11 -5.57 7.53
C PHE A 126 3.90 -5.52 8.85
N ASP A 127 3.21 -5.76 9.96
CA ASP A 127 3.80 -5.91 11.30
C ASP A 127 3.63 -7.34 11.82
N TYR A 128 2.37 -7.76 12.02
CA TYR A 128 1.97 -9.12 12.41
C TYR A 128 0.48 -9.34 12.12
N HIS A 129 0.01 -10.59 12.15
CA HIS A 129 -1.41 -10.94 12.08
C HIS A 129 -1.84 -11.81 13.26
N ALA A 130 -3.15 -11.90 13.48
CA ALA A 130 -3.73 -12.94 14.33
C ALA A 130 -3.80 -14.28 13.58
N ASP A 131 -4.03 -15.38 14.30
CA ASP A 131 -4.30 -16.69 13.69
C ASP A 131 -5.43 -16.61 12.66
N LEU A 132 -5.33 -17.41 11.59
CA LEU A 132 -6.28 -17.43 10.49
C LEU A 132 -7.69 -17.86 10.98
N GLN A 133 -8.63 -16.92 10.91
CA GLN A 133 -9.98 -17.05 11.51
C GLN A 133 -11.02 -16.20 10.78
N GLU A 134 -12.31 -16.45 11.02
CA GLU A 134 -13.38 -15.59 10.53
C GLU A 134 -13.31 -14.21 11.21
N ALA A 135 -13.53 -13.14 10.45
CA ALA A 135 -13.87 -11.83 11.01
C ALA A 135 -14.85 -11.09 10.10
N THR A 136 -15.39 -9.99 10.60
CA THR A 136 -16.30 -9.13 9.84
C THR A 136 -15.57 -7.92 9.27
N ILE A 137 -15.68 -7.71 7.96
CA ILE A 137 -15.14 -6.53 7.26
C ILE A 137 -16.27 -5.52 7.04
N ASP A 138 -15.98 -4.24 7.26
CA ASP A 138 -16.83 -3.11 6.90
C ASP A 138 -16.26 -2.39 5.67
N VAL A 139 -17.14 -2.04 4.72
CA VAL A 139 -16.85 -1.06 3.67
C VAL A 139 -16.86 0.34 4.28
N VAL A 140 -15.75 1.05 4.14
CA VAL A 140 -15.52 2.39 4.70
C VAL A 140 -15.07 3.37 3.62
N GLY A 141 -15.01 4.67 3.95
CA GLY A 141 -14.52 5.68 3.01
C GLY A 141 -15.49 6.01 1.86
N PRO A 142 -15.01 6.59 0.75
CA PRO A 142 -15.82 6.92 -0.42
C PRO A 142 -16.15 5.69 -1.27
N SER A 143 -17.13 5.82 -2.17
CA SER A 143 -17.43 4.80 -3.18
C SER A 143 -16.22 4.61 -4.10
N HIS A 144 -15.84 3.35 -4.35
CA HIS A 144 -14.66 2.98 -5.12
C HIS A 144 -14.97 1.73 -5.97
N PRO A 145 -14.43 1.56 -7.20
CA PRO A 145 -14.77 0.42 -8.04
C PRO A 145 -14.51 -0.96 -7.40
N SER A 146 -13.49 -1.09 -6.55
CA SER A 146 -13.22 -2.31 -5.76
C SER A 146 -14.21 -2.59 -4.62
N THR A 147 -15.13 -1.69 -4.31
CA THR A 147 -16.16 -1.91 -3.27
C THR A 147 -17.58 -2.00 -3.83
N ASN A 148 -17.78 -1.74 -5.13
CA ASN A 148 -19.10 -1.70 -5.78
C ASN A 148 -19.92 -3.00 -5.72
N LYS A 149 -19.27 -4.17 -5.60
CA LYS A 149 -19.94 -5.48 -5.46
C LYS A 149 -19.92 -6.04 -4.04
N LEU A 150 -19.29 -5.34 -3.09
CA LEU A 150 -19.16 -5.81 -1.72
C LEU A 150 -20.43 -5.48 -0.92
N PRO A 151 -20.96 -6.41 -0.10
CA PRO A 151 -21.91 -6.03 0.94
C PRO A 151 -21.26 -4.96 1.85
N ARG A 152 -22.04 -4.01 2.35
CA ARG A 152 -21.51 -2.96 3.25
C ARG A 152 -20.76 -3.53 4.46
N ARG A 153 -21.16 -4.72 4.91
CA ARG A 153 -20.54 -5.48 5.99
C ARG A 153 -20.70 -6.97 5.69
N TRP A 154 -19.63 -7.75 5.73
CA TRP A 154 -19.65 -9.19 5.46
C TRP A 154 -18.62 -9.95 6.28
N GLN A 155 -18.77 -11.26 6.40
CA GLN A 155 -17.79 -12.13 7.04
C GLN A 155 -16.97 -12.88 5.99
N THR A 156 -15.69 -13.08 6.28
CA THR A 156 -14.79 -13.94 5.52
C THR A 156 -13.69 -14.45 6.44
N ARG A 157 -12.94 -15.46 5.96
CA ARG A 157 -11.80 -16.07 6.64
C ARG A 157 -10.51 -15.60 5.97
N ASP A 158 -9.62 -14.99 6.74
CA ASP A 158 -8.28 -14.62 6.26
C ASP A 158 -7.33 -14.41 7.45
N GLU A 159 -6.12 -13.93 7.18
CA GLU A 159 -5.19 -13.40 8.19
C GLU A 159 -5.43 -11.92 8.43
N TRP A 160 -5.69 -11.54 9.68
CA TRP A 160 -6.03 -10.15 10.02
C TRP A 160 -4.78 -9.35 10.35
N TYR A 161 -4.21 -8.75 9.31
CA TYR A 161 -2.96 -8.00 9.34
C TYR A 161 -3.07 -6.72 10.20
N ASN A 162 -2.00 -6.45 10.95
CA ASN A 162 -1.69 -5.16 11.57
C ASN A 162 -0.49 -4.56 10.80
N PHE A 163 -0.41 -3.23 10.79
CA PHE A 163 0.58 -2.49 10.00
C PHE A 163 1.45 -1.59 10.86
N LYS A 164 2.71 -1.42 10.45
CA LYS A 164 3.72 -0.62 11.15
C LYS A 164 3.43 0.89 11.13
N SER A 165 2.59 1.34 10.20
CA SER A 165 2.25 2.73 9.96
C SER A 165 0.79 2.86 9.51
N ASN A 166 0.23 4.07 9.60
CA ASN A 166 -1.11 4.37 9.10
C ASN A 166 -0.99 4.87 7.65
N PRO A 167 -1.55 4.17 6.63
CA PRO A 167 -1.37 4.54 5.23
C PRO A 167 -2.01 5.91 4.91
N ARG A 168 -2.92 6.41 5.76
CA ARG A 168 -3.48 7.76 5.63
C ARG A 168 -2.43 8.86 5.83
N ASP A 169 -1.33 8.59 6.54
CA ASP A 169 -0.26 9.56 6.76
C ASP A 169 0.54 9.86 5.47
N LEU A 170 0.41 8.98 4.46
CA LEU A 170 0.89 9.17 3.10
C LEU A 170 -0.18 9.71 2.13
N GLY A 171 -1.39 9.97 2.63
CA GLY A 171 -2.53 10.41 1.82
C GLY A 171 -3.38 9.27 1.24
N ALA A 172 -3.15 8.01 1.62
CA ALA A 172 -3.95 6.89 1.13
C ALA A 172 -5.39 6.92 1.68
N VAL A 173 -6.33 6.50 0.85
CA VAL A 173 -7.75 6.40 1.19
C VAL A 173 -8.08 4.95 1.52
N VAL A 174 -8.21 4.63 2.81
CA VAL A 174 -8.70 3.34 3.28
C VAL A 174 -10.18 3.19 2.94
N ILE A 175 -10.51 2.05 2.33
CA ILE A 175 -11.83 1.68 1.82
C ILE A 175 -12.40 0.40 2.45
N LEU A 176 -11.56 -0.47 3.04
CA LEU A 176 -11.99 -1.62 3.82
C LEU A 176 -11.29 -1.66 5.19
N SER A 177 -12.01 -2.08 6.22
CA SER A 177 -11.48 -2.25 7.58
C SER A 177 -12.12 -3.46 8.26
N VAL A 178 -11.36 -4.19 9.09
CA VAL A 178 -11.87 -5.34 9.86
C VAL A 178 -12.35 -4.89 11.24
N ASP A 179 -13.51 -5.40 11.67
CA ASP A 179 -14.04 -5.15 13.01
C ASP A 179 -13.29 -6.00 14.05
N GLU A 180 -12.33 -5.36 14.72
CA GLU A 180 -11.53 -5.86 15.86
C GLU A 180 -12.35 -6.61 16.94
N SER A 181 -13.65 -6.36 17.07
CA SER A 181 -14.50 -7.02 18.07
C SER A 181 -14.96 -8.41 17.65
N THR A 182 -14.78 -8.77 16.37
CA THR A 182 -15.26 -10.02 15.79
C THR A 182 -14.20 -11.13 15.70
N TYR A 183 -12.96 -10.84 16.09
CA TYR A 183 -11.87 -11.81 16.08
C TYR A 183 -10.90 -11.65 17.29
N SER A 184 -10.06 -12.66 17.48
CA SER A 184 -9.10 -12.77 18.59
C SER A 184 -7.66 -12.50 18.11
N GLY A 185 -6.74 -12.14 19.02
CA GLY A 185 -5.34 -11.82 18.65
C GLY A 185 -5.10 -10.40 18.12
N ARG A 186 -6.08 -9.49 18.24
CA ARG A 186 -5.98 -8.07 17.86
C ARG A 186 -4.92 -7.30 18.66
N SER A 187 -4.41 -6.20 18.09
CA SER A 187 -3.54 -5.25 18.80
C SER A 187 -4.25 -4.52 19.94
N LEU A 188 -3.70 -4.58 21.15
CA LEU A 188 -4.17 -3.74 22.26
C LEU A 188 -3.59 -2.30 22.21
N PHE A 189 -2.63 -2.03 21.31
CA PHE A 189 -1.96 -0.73 21.21
C PHE A 189 -2.79 0.36 20.51
N GLY A 190 -3.96 0.04 19.95
CA GLY A 190 -4.91 1.00 19.35
C GLY A 190 -5.79 1.78 20.34
N LEU A 191 -5.56 1.64 21.66
CA LEU A 191 -6.31 2.36 22.69
C LEU A 191 -5.65 3.70 23.02
N CYS A 192 -6.26 4.81 22.62
CA CYS A 192 -5.86 6.12 23.12
C CYS A 192 -6.47 6.39 24.51
N VAL A 193 -5.64 6.91 25.41
CA VAL A 193 -6.13 7.53 26.63
C VAL A 193 -6.49 8.97 26.31
N ILE A 194 -7.79 9.27 26.14
CA ILE A 194 -8.25 10.66 26.20
C ILE A 194 -8.23 11.09 27.67
N ILE A 195 -7.38 12.05 28.00
CA ILE A 195 -7.31 12.64 29.35
C ILE A 195 -8.04 13.99 29.35
N TRP A 196 -8.88 14.18 30.38
CA TRP A 196 -9.46 15.44 30.89
C TRP A 196 -10.84 15.90 30.37
N THR A 197 -11.83 15.75 31.27
CA THR A 197 -12.69 16.88 31.69
C THR A 197 -12.67 16.95 33.22
N LEU A 198 -12.65 18.16 33.79
CA LEU A 198 -12.50 18.40 35.22
C LEU A 198 -13.83 18.86 35.82
N GLU A 199 -14.62 17.92 36.36
CA GLU A 199 -15.87 18.25 37.09
C GLU A 199 -15.55 18.77 38.49
N ILE A 200 -15.72 20.08 38.70
CA ILE A 200 -15.59 20.71 40.02
C ILE A 200 -16.91 20.54 40.79
N PHE A 201 -17.01 19.48 41.61
CA PHE A 201 -18.10 19.36 42.57
C PHE A 201 -17.87 20.30 43.77
N ARG A 202 -18.82 21.21 44.02
CA ARG A 202 -18.95 21.91 45.32
C ARG A 202 -19.79 21.06 46.26
N ILE A 203 -19.17 20.49 47.29
CA ILE A 203 -19.90 19.92 48.43
C ILE A 203 -20.10 21.05 49.45
N GLN A 204 -21.35 21.46 49.69
CA GLN A 204 -21.73 22.29 50.84
C GLN A 204 -22.36 21.39 51.90
N THR A 205 -21.73 21.29 53.07
CA THR A 205 -22.32 20.66 54.25
C THR A 205 -23.15 21.68 55.02
N LEU A 206 -24.47 21.54 54.98
CA LEU A 206 -25.39 22.30 55.84
C LEU A 206 -25.43 21.67 57.23
N GLY A 207 -24.74 22.30 58.19
CA GLY A 207 -24.82 21.92 59.60
C GLY A 207 -26.05 22.56 60.26
N LEU A 208 -26.93 21.75 60.85
CA LEU A 208 -28.00 22.23 61.71
C LEU A 208 -27.44 22.65 63.09
N ALA A 209 -27.72 23.90 63.44
CA ALA A 209 -27.66 24.53 64.77
C ALA A 209 -26.32 24.53 65.55
N GLY A 210 -25.96 25.74 66.03
CA GLY A 210 -25.11 25.91 67.22
C GLY A 210 -23.61 26.12 66.97
N SER A 211 -23.17 27.35 67.27
CA SER A 211 -21.77 27.80 67.36
C SER A 211 -20.97 27.95 66.06
N ILE A 212 -20.15 29.00 66.04
CA ILE A 212 -19.33 29.46 64.90
C ILE A 212 -18.37 28.35 64.46
N LYS A 213 -18.42 27.96 63.19
CA LYS A 213 -17.47 27.01 62.58
C LYS A 213 -16.91 27.58 61.28
N ALA A 214 -15.59 27.48 61.12
CA ALA A 214 -14.91 27.85 59.90
C ALA A 214 -15.29 26.90 58.74
N THR A 215 -15.62 27.46 57.58
CA THR A 215 -15.99 26.72 56.38
C THR A 215 -14.76 26.07 55.75
N HIS A 216 -14.50 24.79 56.06
CA HIS A 216 -13.42 24.05 55.40
C HIS A 216 -13.91 23.49 54.05
N THR A 217 -13.37 24.02 52.95
CA THR A 217 -13.73 23.57 51.59
C THR A 217 -12.75 22.50 51.12
N GLN A 218 -13.13 21.22 51.17
CA GLN A 218 -12.38 20.19 50.45
C GLN A 218 -12.74 20.20 48.96
N ARG A 219 -11.72 20.32 48.11
CA ARG A 219 -11.84 19.97 46.69
C ARG A 219 -11.50 18.49 46.54
N VAL A 220 -12.45 17.71 46.04
CA VAL A 220 -12.20 16.31 45.65
C VAL A 220 -12.10 16.25 44.14
N ASN A 221 -10.88 16.09 43.62
CA ASN A 221 -10.67 15.86 42.19
C ASN A 221 -11.02 14.40 41.88
N LYS A 222 -12.14 14.16 41.19
CA LYS A 222 -12.52 12.82 40.73
C LYS A 222 -12.19 12.68 39.25
N TYR A 223 -11.09 11.99 38.94
CA TYR A 223 -10.72 11.69 37.56
C TYR A 223 -11.54 10.49 37.07
N ARG A 224 -12.25 10.65 35.94
CA ARG A 224 -12.90 9.53 35.24
C ARG A 224 -12.14 9.29 33.94
N MET A 225 -11.43 8.17 33.89
CA MET A 225 -10.67 7.75 32.71
C MET A 225 -11.65 7.12 31.71
N TYR A 226 -11.74 7.69 30.51
CA TYR A 226 -12.50 7.11 29.40
C TYR A 226 -11.50 6.65 28.33
N LEU A 227 -11.38 5.33 28.16
CA LEU A 227 -10.77 4.77 26.97
C LEU A 227 -11.74 4.99 25.81
N THR A 228 -11.25 5.54 24.72
CA THR A 228 -12.01 5.66 23.46
C THR A 228 -11.15 5.08 22.33
N ARG A 229 -11.79 4.59 21.27
CA ARG A 229 -11.07 4.11 20.08
C ARG A 229 -10.46 5.30 19.36
N CYS A 230 -9.14 5.34 19.21
CA CYS A 230 -8.48 6.21 18.24
C CYS A 230 -7.85 5.35 17.14
N HIS A 231 -8.18 5.65 15.88
CA HIS A 231 -7.44 5.26 14.68
C HIS A 231 -6.81 3.84 14.66
N VAL A 232 -7.64 2.84 14.98
CA VAL A 232 -7.91 1.66 14.12
C VAL A 232 -6.78 1.38 13.11
N LEU A 233 -5.78 0.57 13.48
CA LEU A 233 -4.78 0.02 12.53
C LEU A 233 -5.31 -1.20 11.74
N TYR A 234 -6.62 -1.45 11.85
CA TYR A 234 -7.33 -2.59 11.29
C TYR A 234 -7.73 -2.36 9.82
N PHE A 235 -6.77 -1.92 9.01
CA PHE A 235 -6.97 -1.65 7.59
C PHE A 235 -6.94 -2.94 6.80
N VAL A 236 -7.85 -3.08 5.84
CA VAL A 236 -7.88 -4.26 4.95
C VAL A 236 -7.55 -3.86 3.51
N ALA A 237 -8.02 -2.72 3.04
CA ALA A 237 -7.69 -2.23 1.71
C ALA A 237 -7.70 -0.70 1.63
N TRP A 238 -6.84 -0.16 0.77
CA TRP A 238 -6.71 1.27 0.50
C TRP A 238 -6.21 1.53 -0.92
N TYR A 239 -6.28 2.80 -1.34
CA TYR A 239 -5.74 3.24 -2.61
C TYR A 239 -5.02 4.60 -2.48
N GLN A 240 -4.17 4.92 -3.44
CA GLN A 240 -3.50 6.20 -3.60
C GLN A 240 -3.77 6.74 -5.02
N ASP A 241 -4.49 7.86 -5.15
CA ASP A 241 -4.73 8.51 -6.46
C ASP A 241 -3.44 9.00 -7.13
N ARG A 242 -2.37 9.18 -6.33
CA ARG A 242 -0.99 9.40 -6.75
C ARG A 242 -0.08 8.61 -5.81
N GLY A 243 0.64 7.63 -6.35
CA GLY A 243 1.54 6.81 -5.56
C GLY A 243 2.64 7.60 -4.84
N ALA A 244 2.64 7.55 -3.51
CA ALA A 244 3.54 8.34 -2.67
C ALA A 244 5.00 7.85 -2.71
N GLY A 245 5.30 6.72 -3.35
CA GLY A 245 6.66 6.28 -3.67
C GLY A 245 7.31 7.02 -4.85
N THR A 246 6.52 7.79 -5.60
CA THR A 246 7.02 8.69 -6.65
C THR A 246 7.97 9.75 -6.07
N SER A 247 9.15 9.89 -6.68
CA SER A 247 10.12 10.94 -6.38
C SER A 247 9.60 12.33 -6.78
N SER A 248 10.09 13.39 -6.11
CA SER A 248 9.74 14.78 -6.48
C SER A 248 10.07 15.07 -7.95
N GLY A 249 9.11 15.65 -8.67
CA GLY A 249 9.20 15.91 -10.12
C GLY A 249 8.86 14.71 -11.02
N GLY A 250 8.65 13.52 -10.46
CA GLY A 250 8.10 12.38 -11.19
C GLY A 250 6.60 12.53 -11.48
N VAL A 251 6.11 11.73 -12.42
CA VAL A 251 4.67 11.57 -12.69
C VAL A 251 4.20 10.33 -11.94
N SER A 252 3.27 10.46 -11.01
CA SER A 252 2.72 9.33 -10.26
C SER A 252 1.64 8.59 -11.05
N GLY A 253 1.71 7.25 -11.07
CA GLY A 253 0.56 6.41 -11.34
C GLY A 253 -0.37 6.28 -10.13
N ARG A 254 -1.35 5.38 -10.23
CA ARG A 254 -2.22 4.96 -9.13
C ARG A 254 -1.69 3.71 -8.43
N SER A 255 -1.94 3.63 -7.12
CA SER A 255 -1.56 2.50 -6.29
C SER A 255 -2.80 1.93 -5.59
N PHE A 256 -2.96 0.60 -5.60
CA PHE A 256 -4.05 -0.10 -4.89
C PHE A 256 -3.49 -1.25 -4.05
N TYR A 257 -4.01 -1.42 -2.83
CA TYR A 257 -3.61 -2.52 -1.95
C TYR A 257 -4.81 -3.17 -1.26
N THR A 258 -4.74 -4.50 -1.10
CA THR A 258 -5.61 -5.28 -0.23
C THR A 258 -4.82 -6.34 0.52
N SER A 259 -5.09 -6.52 1.83
CA SER A 259 -4.42 -7.49 2.69
C SER A 259 -5.02 -8.89 2.63
N LEU A 260 -6.19 -9.04 1.99
CA LEU A 260 -6.84 -10.34 1.80
C LEU A 260 -6.14 -11.16 0.71
N GLY A 261 -6.30 -12.48 0.76
CA GLY A 261 -5.85 -13.40 -0.28
C GLY A 261 -5.02 -14.60 0.19
N HIS A 262 -4.99 -14.91 1.49
CA HIS A 262 -4.22 -16.03 2.02
C HIS A 262 -4.66 -17.39 1.45
N LEU A 263 -5.98 -17.63 1.39
CA LEU A 263 -6.57 -18.93 1.11
C LEU A 263 -6.84 -19.15 -0.38
N ASN A 264 -6.76 -20.41 -0.83
CA ASN A 264 -7.17 -20.81 -2.17
C ASN A 264 -8.66 -20.53 -2.43
N GLU A 265 -9.48 -20.68 -1.39
CA GLU A 265 -10.91 -20.45 -1.38
C GLU A 265 -11.24 -18.97 -1.63
N THR A 266 -10.44 -18.05 -1.08
CA THR A 266 -10.61 -16.59 -1.27
C THR A 266 -10.50 -16.22 -2.75
N TRP A 267 -9.56 -16.80 -3.51
CA TRP A 267 -9.41 -16.58 -4.95
C TRP A 267 -10.50 -17.23 -5.83
N ARG A 268 -11.37 -18.05 -5.23
CA ARG A 268 -12.53 -18.65 -5.89
C ARG A 268 -13.85 -17.99 -5.50
N ASP A 269 -13.84 -17.07 -4.54
CA ASP A 269 -15.01 -16.28 -4.17
C ASP A 269 -15.20 -15.09 -5.13
N GLU A 270 -16.41 -14.98 -5.69
CA GLU A 270 -16.77 -13.91 -6.63
C GLU A 270 -16.76 -12.52 -5.96
N THR A 271 -16.96 -12.45 -4.64
CA THR A 271 -17.00 -11.19 -3.88
C THR A 271 -15.60 -10.60 -3.77
N PHE A 272 -14.62 -11.41 -3.37
CA PHE A 272 -13.20 -11.06 -3.35
C PHE A 272 -12.64 -10.82 -4.76
N MET A 273 -12.94 -11.68 -5.74
CA MET A 273 -12.50 -11.43 -7.12
C MET A 273 -13.10 -10.13 -7.68
N GLY A 274 -14.35 -9.80 -7.35
CA GLY A 274 -14.95 -8.51 -7.65
C GLY A 274 -14.19 -7.33 -7.04
N HIS A 275 -13.66 -7.48 -5.82
CA HIS A 275 -12.81 -6.49 -5.16
C HIS A 275 -11.48 -6.29 -5.89
N VAL A 276 -10.73 -7.38 -6.13
CA VAL A 276 -9.42 -7.32 -6.79
C VAL A 276 -9.54 -6.75 -8.20
N LEU A 277 -10.49 -7.24 -9.00
CA LEU A 277 -10.70 -6.79 -10.38
C LEU A 277 -11.19 -5.33 -10.44
N GLY A 278 -11.99 -4.88 -9.48
CA GLY A 278 -12.38 -3.47 -9.35
C GLY A 278 -11.20 -2.58 -8.96
N GLY A 279 -10.26 -3.06 -8.14
CA GLY A 279 -9.02 -2.36 -7.79
C GLY A 279 -8.09 -2.21 -8.97
N ILE A 280 -7.86 -3.31 -9.71
CA ILE A 280 -7.09 -3.33 -10.96
C ILE A 280 -7.70 -2.37 -11.99
N GLY A 281 -9.02 -2.44 -12.22
CA GLY A 281 -9.71 -1.58 -13.18
C GLY A 281 -9.61 -0.10 -12.81
N TRP A 282 -9.69 0.26 -11.53
CA TRP A 282 -9.50 1.64 -11.08
C TRP A 282 -8.05 2.12 -11.23
N ALA A 283 -7.06 1.28 -10.90
CA ALA A 283 -5.65 1.63 -11.06
C ALA A 283 -5.32 1.89 -12.54
N LEU A 284 -5.76 1.00 -13.44
CA LEU A 284 -5.60 1.17 -14.90
C LEU A 284 -6.36 2.38 -15.47
N GLN A 285 -7.35 2.95 -14.78
CA GLN A 285 -7.99 4.21 -15.17
C GLN A 285 -7.17 5.46 -14.81
N ALA A 286 -5.93 5.32 -14.35
CA ALA A 286 -5.00 6.45 -14.27
C ALA A 286 -4.79 7.08 -15.66
N ASN A 287 -4.63 8.39 -15.71
CA ASN A 287 -4.30 9.10 -16.95
C ASN A 287 -2.88 8.79 -17.46
N THR A 288 -2.08 8.06 -16.69
CA THR A 288 -0.74 7.56 -17.03
C THR A 288 -0.74 6.17 -17.67
N THR A 289 -1.88 5.50 -17.76
CA THR A 289 -1.99 4.19 -18.43
C THR A 289 -1.86 4.35 -19.93
N LYS A 290 -0.80 3.81 -20.54
CA LYS A 290 -0.48 4.04 -21.95
C LYS A 290 -1.51 3.45 -22.92
N ALA A 291 -2.09 2.31 -22.57
CA ALA A 291 -3.23 1.72 -23.27
C ALA A 291 -4.42 2.70 -23.47
N PHE A 292 -4.53 3.74 -22.64
CA PHE A 292 -5.56 4.80 -22.75
C PHE A 292 -4.98 6.21 -22.99
N ASN A 293 -3.66 6.39 -22.96
CA ASN A 293 -2.96 7.65 -23.21
C ASN A 293 -1.61 7.40 -23.89
N SER A 294 -1.55 7.61 -25.21
CA SER A 294 -0.32 7.44 -26.01
C SER A 294 0.86 8.35 -25.63
N SER A 295 0.65 9.36 -24.77
CA SER A 295 1.72 10.22 -24.22
C SER A 295 2.31 9.73 -22.90
N ALA A 296 1.83 8.60 -22.35
CA ALA A 296 2.44 7.98 -21.18
C ALA A 296 3.82 7.37 -21.49
N LEU A 297 4.73 7.44 -20.51
CA LEU A 297 6.13 7.04 -20.67
C LEU A 297 6.37 5.54 -20.43
N VAL A 298 5.50 4.89 -19.67
CA VAL A 298 5.49 3.44 -19.42
C VAL A 298 4.10 2.89 -19.69
N GLY A 299 4.04 1.64 -20.14
CA GLY A 299 2.82 1.01 -20.63
C GLY A 299 2.98 0.50 -22.05
N SER A 300 2.00 -0.28 -22.50
CA SER A 300 2.20 -1.19 -23.62
C SER A 300 2.29 -0.51 -25.01
N ASP A 301 3.17 -1.05 -25.86
CA ASP A 301 3.13 -0.98 -27.34
C ASP A 301 3.64 -2.34 -27.85
N GLU A 302 2.91 -3.03 -28.73
CA GLU A 302 3.28 -4.38 -29.21
C GLU A 302 3.93 -4.41 -30.62
N SER A 303 4.80 -3.44 -30.92
CA SER A 303 5.44 -3.32 -32.25
C SER A 303 6.60 -4.31 -32.54
N SER A 304 6.70 -5.42 -31.81
CA SER A 304 7.80 -6.39 -31.95
C SER A 304 7.42 -7.88 -31.88
N LEU A 305 6.16 -8.25 -32.12
CA LEU A 305 5.80 -9.65 -32.38
C LEU A 305 6.04 -10.05 -33.85
N THR A 306 7.32 -10.26 -34.18
CA THR A 306 7.73 -11.08 -35.33
C THR A 306 8.68 -12.18 -34.86
N PRO A 307 8.27 -13.46 -34.84
CA PRO A 307 9.19 -14.56 -34.61
C PRO A 307 9.95 -14.87 -35.91
N THR A 308 11.26 -14.64 -35.93
CA THR A 308 12.14 -15.11 -37.02
C THR A 308 13.51 -15.49 -36.48
N GLU A 309 14.07 -16.54 -37.08
CA GLU A 309 15.06 -17.47 -36.56
C GLU A 309 16.46 -16.95 -36.21
N SER A 310 17.21 -17.82 -35.54
CA SER A 310 18.63 -17.75 -35.18
C SER A 310 19.59 -17.43 -36.33
N GLN A 311 20.74 -16.81 -36.01
CA GLN A 311 22.05 -17.44 -36.25
C GLN A 311 23.22 -16.83 -35.45
N SER A 312 24.31 -17.57 -35.37
CA SER A 312 25.53 -17.33 -34.59
C SER A 312 26.59 -16.49 -35.30
N GLY A 313 27.44 -15.77 -34.54
CA GLY A 313 28.67 -15.16 -35.05
C GLY A 313 29.68 -14.81 -33.94
N ILE A 314 30.90 -15.34 -34.03
CA ILE A 314 32.04 -15.13 -33.10
C ILE A 314 33.09 -14.23 -33.78
N SER A 315 33.80 -13.35 -33.05
CA SER A 315 35.29 -13.25 -33.01
C SER A 315 35.88 -11.90 -32.51
N GLY A 316 36.98 -11.98 -31.74
CA GLY A 316 38.06 -10.96 -31.58
C GLY A 316 37.94 -9.97 -30.40
N THR A 317 38.74 -10.00 -29.31
CA THR A 317 40.19 -9.66 -29.11
C THR A 317 40.55 -8.18 -29.38
N SER A 318 41.31 -7.42 -28.57
CA SER A 318 42.08 -7.68 -27.32
C SER A 318 42.69 -6.36 -26.74
N ASP A 319 43.13 -6.36 -25.46
CA ASP A 319 44.24 -5.56 -24.88
C ASP A 319 44.12 -4.00 -24.78
N THR A 320 44.74 -3.25 -23.83
CA THR A 320 45.51 -3.52 -22.57
C THR A 320 45.68 -2.22 -21.73
N THR A 321 45.98 -2.33 -20.40
CA THR A 321 46.64 -1.32 -19.49
C THR A 321 45.93 0.05 -19.29
N GLY A 322 46.04 0.87 -18.23
CA GLY A 322 46.75 0.94 -16.92
C GLY A 322 46.66 2.42 -16.40
N THR A 323 46.96 2.87 -15.17
CA THR A 323 47.30 2.24 -13.86
C THR A 323 47.34 3.31 -12.72
N HIS A 324 47.10 2.92 -11.46
CA HIS A 324 47.47 3.60 -10.17
C HIS A 324 46.82 4.94 -9.67
N THR A 325 46.04 4.81 -8.58
CA THR A 325 46.08 5.47 -7.23
C THR A 325 47.19 6.49 -6.86
N PRO A 326 47.07 7.37 -5.82
CA PRO A 326 46.21 7.27 -4.61
C PRO A 326 45.51 8.56 -4.08
N SER A 327 44.78 8.43 -2.96
CA SER A 327 44.19 9.52 -2.14
C SER A 327 45.21 10.41 -1.41
N PRO A 328 44.74 11.52 -0.79
CA PRO A 328 45.02 11.70 0.64
C PRO A 328 43.77 12.04 1.49
N THR A 329 43.96 12.06 2.81
CA THR A 329 42.93 12.06 3.86
C THR A 329 42.58 13.44 4.44
N SER A 330 41.48 13.46 5.20
CA SER A 330 41.23 14.27 6.42
C SER A 330 41.19 15.81 6.33
N ASN A 331 40.10 16.41 6.83
CA ASN A 331 40.15 17.02 8.17
C ASN A 331 38.78 17.34 8.78
N ASN A 332 38.74 17.31 10.12
CA ASN A 332 37.58 17.69 10.95
C ASN A 332 37.31 19.21 10.88
N ALA A 333 36.02 19.58 10.97
CA ALA A 333 35.60 20.90 11.45
C ALA A 333 34.30 20.76 12.26
N THR A 334 34.42 20.84 13.58
CA THR A 334 33.29 20.92 14.53
C THR A 334 32.78 22.35 14.68
N VAL A 335 31.46 22.56 14.57
CA VAL A 335 30.77 23.76 15.10
C VAL A 335 29.45 23.31 15.75
N PRO A 336 29.08 23.79 16.96
CA PRO A 336 27.96 23.24 17.72
C PRO A 336 26.65 24.03 17.53
N ILE A 337 25.50 23.36 17.58
CA ILE A 337 24.20 24.00 17.83
C ILE A 337 23.42 23.24 18.91
N VAL A 338 23.07 24.03 19.93
CA VAL A 338 22.27 23.79 21.13
C VAL A 338 21.02 22.92 20.92
N TYR A 339 20.85 21.90 21.78
CA TYR A 339 19.54 21.33 22.11
C TYR A 339 19.28 21.46 23.61
N SER A 340 18.25 22.20 24.00
CA SER A 340 17.84 22.38 25.39
C SER A 340 16.56 21.60 25.72
N ALA A 341 16.63 20.85 26.81
CA ALA A 341 15.54 20.46 27.72
C ALA A 341 14.12 20.25 27.13
N LEU A 342 13.80 19.02 26.72
CA LEU A 342 12.41 18.55 26.58
C LEU A 342 12.23 17.03 26.82
N LEU A 343 13.05 16.43 27.71
CA LEU A 343 13.06 14.98 27.98
C LEU A 343 12.93 14.61 29.48
N THR A 344 12.33 15.46 30.31
CA THR A 344 12.26 15.25 31.78
C THR A 344 10.84 15.28 32.36
N VAL A 345 9.80 15.25 31.52
CA VAL A 345 8.38 15.33 31.95
C VAL A 345 7.60 14.03 31.73
N ILE A 346 8.12 13.08 30.94
CA ILE A 346 7.40 11.84 30.57
C ILE A 346 7.70 10.67 31.54
N LEU A 347 8.81 10.70 32.29
CA LEU A 347 9.22 9.60 33.17
C LEU A 347 8.64 9.62 34.59
N SER A 348 7.96 10.69 35.01
CA SER A 348 7.42 10.82 36.38
C SER A 348 5.97 10.34 36.54
N THR A 349 5.23 10.11 35.45
CA THR A 349 3.81 9.70 35.50
C THR A 349 3.60 8.17 35.46
N LEU A 350 4.57 7.37 35.00
CA LEU A 350 4.46 5.90 35.05
C LEU A 350 4.68 5.30 36.45
N ALA A 351 5.41 5.99 37.33
CA ALA A 351 5.81 5.44 38.64
C ALA A 351 4.65 5.34 39.68
N VAL A 352 3.53 6.04 39.47
CA VAL A 352 2.42 6.12 40.43
C VAL A 352 1.37 5.02 40.22
N ALA A 353 1.34 4.38 39.04
CA ALA A 353 0.32 3.38 38.70
C ALA A 353 0.59 1.96 39.26
N LEU A 354 1.79 1.69 39.80
CA LEU A 354 2.22 0.34 40.19
C LEU A 354 2.18 0.08 41.72
N HIS A 355 1.39 0.84 42.48
CA HIS A 355 1.27 0.71 43.94
C HIS A 355 -0.18 0.60 44.45
N LEU A 356 -1.15 0.32 43.57
CA LEU A 356 -2.56 0.06 43.92
C LEU A 356 -3.14 -1.10 43.07
N LEU A 357 -2.56 -2.28 43.26
CA LEU A 357 -3.18 -3.59 43.00
C LEU A 357 -3.07 -4.43 44.28
#